data_AF-A0A9Q1FYM7-F1
#
_entry.id   AF-A0A9Q1FYM7-F1
#
_cell.length_a   1.000
_cell.length_b   1.000
_cell.length_c   1.000
_cell.angle_alpha   90.00
_cell.angle_beta   90.00
_cell.angle_gamma   90.00
#
_symmetry.space_group_name_H-M   'P 1'
#
loop_
_entity.id
_entity.type
_entity.pdbx_description
1 polymer ?
#
loop_
_entity_poly.entity_id
_entity_poly.type
_entity_poly.pdbx_seq_one_letter_code
_entity_poly.pdbx_strand_id
1 'polypeptide(L)'
;MGASHRPADLCSSCRVCEEYKTSPLHDLSITVDGTVVAASRSARNLGVVLDDRLDFKEHIRATARSCRPVAARIRFKVLTLAYTAANRTGPAYLQDLIQNYVPAQPLRSSTTGRLALPPLRVKGSRSSRQSFSTLAPQWCNELPIPLRYTRTLPAFRRGLKTHLFRLHLD
;
A
#
# COMPACT_ATOMS: atom_id res chain seq x y z
N MET A 1 -54.95 -16.46 22.83
CA MET A 1 -54.87 -15.27 23.69
C MET A 1 -53.79 -15.50 24.75
N GLY A 2 -52.85 -14.57 24.89
CA GLY A 2 -51.92 -14.46 26.04
C GLY A 2 -50.67 -15.35 25.95
N ALA A 3 -49.65 -14.98 25.18
CA ALA A 3 -48.50 -14.14 25.57
C ALA A 3 -47.45 -14.90 26.42
N SER A 4 -46.42 -15.39 25.71
CA SER A 4 -45.16 -15.90 26.24
C SER A 4 -44.33 -14.72 26.78
N HIS A 5 -44.08 -14.69 28.09
CA HIS A 5 -43.17 -13.74 28.72
C HIS A 5 -41.73 -14.28 28.65
N ARG A 6 -40.88 -13.62 27.86
CA ARG A 6 -39.42 -13.70 27.97
C ARG A 6 -38.97 -12.85 29.16
N PRO A 7 -38.04 -13.29 30.01
CA PRO A 7 -37.33 -12.39 30.89
C PRO A 7 -36.18 -11.74 30.10
N ALA A 8 -36.51 -10.69 29.36
CA ALA A 8 -35.62 -9.52 29.32
C ALA A 8 -35.84 -8.77 30.66
N ASP A 9 -34.93 -7.87 31.04
CA ASP A 9 -35.06 -6.98 32.21
C ASP A 9 -34.46 -7.51 33.52
N LEU A 10 -33.15 -7.78 33.51
CA LEU A 10 -32.33 -7.80 34.73
C LEU A 10 -31.08 -6.90 34.65
N CYS A 11 -31.01 -6.00 33.66
CA CYS A 11 -29.91 -5.02 33.56
C CYS A 11 -30.41 -3.59 33.42
N SER A 12 -31.41 -3.20 34.22
CA SER A 12 -31.88 -1.80 34.35
C SER A 12 -31.35 -1.10 35.60
N SER A 13 -30.61 -1.80 36.48
CA SER A 13 -30.06 -1.24 37.73
C SER A 13 -28.54 -1.20 37.78
N CYS A 14 -27.83 -1.62 36.72
CA CYS A 14 -26.38 -1.51 36.68
C CYS A 14 -26.00 -0.10 36.19
N ARG A 15 -25.77 0.83 37.13
CA ARG A 15 -25.23 2.18 36.84
C ARG A 15 -23.92 2.16 36.03
N VAL A 16 -23.25 1.01 35.97
CA VAL A 16 -22.00 0.81 35.23
C VAL A 16 -22.20 0.83 33.70
N CYS A 17 -23.39 0.52 33.18
CA CYS A 17 -23.61 0.43 31.73
C CYS A 17 -24.08 1.75 31.07
N GLU A 18 -24.65 2.70 31.82
CA GLU A 18 -25.07 4.01 31.27
C GLU A 18 -23.94 5.05 31.19
N GLU A 19 -22.84 4.85 31.92
CA GLU A 19 -21.70 5.79 31.98
C GLU A 19 -20.68 5.65 30.84
N TYR A 20 -20.88 4.71 29.90
CA TYR A 20 -20.08 4.65 28.66
C TYR A 20 -20.59 5.60 27.56
N LYS A 21 -21.51 6.51 27.88
CA LYS A 21 -21.83 7.68 27.05
C LYS A 21 -20.72 8.72 27.16
N THR A 22 -19.64 8.51 26.39
CA THR A 22 -18.69 9.52 25.92
C THR A 22 -18.51 10.73 26.85
N SER A 23 -17.98 10.53 28.05
CA SER A 23 -17.45 11.64 28.84
C SER A 23 -16.30 12.25 28.03
N PRO A 24 -16.39 13.52 27.60
CA PRO A 24 -15.27 14.13 26.92
C PRO A 24 -14.14 14.21 27.94
N LEU A 25 -12.96 13.63 27.67
CA LEU A 25 -11.73 13.86 28.46
C LEU A 25 -11.25 15.34 28.43
N HIS A 26 -12.15 16.26 28.07
CA HIS A 26 -11.90 17.68 28.10
C HIS A 26 -11.98 18.08 29.58
N ASP A 27 -10.84 18.51 30.13
CA ASP A 27 -10.70 19.19 31.43
C ASP A 27 -10.24 18.38 32.65
N LEU A 28 -9.87 17.10 32.49
CA LEU A 28 -9.11 16.43 33.55
C LEU A 28 -7.68 16.96 33.55
N SER A 29 -7.28 17.69 34.59
CA SER A 29 -5.89 18.16 34.77
C SER A 29 -5.42 17.92 36.21
N ILE A 30 -4.15 17.58 36.36
CA ILE A 30 -3.49 17.44 37.66
C ILE A 30 -2.37 18.47 37.78
N THR A 31 -2.15 19.01 38.97
CA THR A 31 -1.02 19.93 39.22
C THR A 31 0.11 19.16 39.90
N VAL A 32 1.30 19.15 39.31
CA VAL A 32 2.52 18.54 39.86
C VAL A 32 3.58 19.64 39.94
N ASP A 33 4.06 19.95 41.15
CA ASP A 33 5.09 20.98 41.40
C ASP A 33 4.80 22.35 40.74
N GLY A 34 3.53 22.77 40.75
CA GLY A 34 3.08 24.03 40.13
C GLY A 34 2.87 23.97 38.61
N THR A 35 3.09 22.82 37.98
CA THR A 35 2.81 22.59 36.55
C THR A 35 1.48 21.86 36.36
N VAL A 36 0.63 22.37 35.46
CA VAL A 36 -0.66 21.75 35.15
C VAL A 36 -0.49 20.76 34.00
N VAL A 37 -0.70 19.47 34.29
CA VAL A 37 -0.68 18.38 33.31
C VAL A 37 -2.12 18.05 32.92
N ALA A 38 -2.51 18.40 31.69
CA ALA A 38 -3.81 18.05 31.14
C ALA A 38 -3.86 16.59 30.65
N ALA A 39 -5.02 15.96 30.76
CA ALA A 39 -5.26 14.63 30.23
C ALA A 39 -5.02 14.61 28.72
N SER A 40 -4.24 13.63 28.28
CA SER A 40 -3.96 13.43 26.86
C SER A 40 -5.16 12.75 26.19
N ARG A 41 -5.51 13.23 24.99
CA ARG A 41 -6.52 12.61 24.12
C ARG A 41 -6.06 11.30 23.49
N SER A 42 -4.78 10.97 23.64
CA SER A 42 -4.21 9.73 23.14
C SER A 42 -3.01 9.29 23.95
N ALA A 43 -2.82 7.97 24.07
CA ALA A 43 -1.64 7.35 24.65
C ALA A 43 -1.01 6.39 23.64
N ARG A 44 0.32 6.40 23.54
CA ARG A 44 1.05 5.41 22.73
C ARG A 44 1.73 4.40 23.66
N ASN A 45 1.48 3.11 23.45
CA ASN A 45 2.16 2.04 24.16
C ASN A 45 2.58 0.93 23.18
N LEU A 46 3.85 0.50 23.23
CA LEU A 46 4.42 -0.53 22.34
C LEU A 46 4.11 -0.32 20.84
N GLY A 47 3.99 0.93 20.41
CA GLY A 47 3.69 1.30 19.01
C GLY A 47 2.19 1.35 18.66
N VAL A 48 1.30 0.93 19.57
CA VAL A 48 -0.15 1.11 19.42
C VAL A 48 -0.54 2.48 19.93
N VAL A 49 -1.35 3.20 19.16
CA VAL A 49 -1.92 4.49 19.55
C VAL A 49 -3.36 4.25 19.99
N LEU A 50 -3.67 4.61 21.22
CA LEU A 50 -4.97 4.53 21.85
C LEU A 50 -5.56 5.94 21.87
N ASP A 51 -6.66 6.13 21.16
CA ASP A 51 -7.47 7.35 21.17
C ASP A 51 -8.46 7.35 22.35
N ASP A 52 -8.92 8.53 22.75
CA ASP A 52 -9.87 8.74 23.85
C ASP A 52 -11.20 7.97 23.68
N ARG A 53 -11.55 7.63 22.44
CA ARG A 53 -12.71 6.82 22.08
C ARG A 53 -12.45 5.32 22.04
N LEU A 54 -11.18 4.91 22.16
CA LEU A 54 -10.72 3.51 22.03
C LEU A 54 -11.27 2.81 20.77
N ASP A 55 -11.51 3.56 19.68
CA ASP A 55 -12.08 3.00 18.45
C ASP A 55 -11.00 2.54 17.48
N PHE A 56 -9.74 2.90 17.74
CA PHE A 56 -8.54 2.50 16.99
C PHE A 56 -8.58 2.87 15.51
N LYS A 57 -9.57 3.63 15.02
CA LYS A 57 -9.78 3.83 13.58
C LYS A 57 -8.59 4.50 12.94
N GLU A 58 -8.05 5.54 13.59
CA GLU A 58 -6.87 6.23 13.09
C GLU A 58 -5.64 5.33 13.12
N HIS A 59 -5.43 4.60 14.21
CA HIS A 59 -4.30 3.69 14.34
C HIS A 59 -4.35 2.57 13.28
N ILE A 60 -5.49 1.91 13.12
CA ILE A 60 -5.69 0.86 12.11
C ILE A 60 -5.49 1.43 10.70
N ARG A 61 -6.07 2.60 10.39
CA ARG A 61 -5.87 3.26 9.08
C ARG A 61 -4.39 3.58 8.84
N ALA A 62 -3.68 4.11 9.82
CA ALA A 62 -2.26 4.45 9.71
C ALA A 62 -1.41 3.19 9.50
N THR A 63 -1.66 2.15 10.28
CA THR A 63 -0.96 0.86 10.18
C THR A 63 -1.23 0.19 8.84
N ALA A 64 -2.49 0.11 8.41
CA ALA A 64 -2.87 -0.45 7.12
C ALA A 64 -2.25 0.31 5.94
N ARG A 65 -2.22 1.65 5.98
CA ARG A 65 -1.54 2.48 4.96
C ARG A 65 -0.02 2.27 4.93
N SER A 66 0.59 1.99 6.07
CA SER A 66 2.03 1.74 6.17
C SER A 66 2.40 0.35 5.60
N CYS A 67 1.49 -0.62 5.73
CA CYS A 67 1.65 -1.96 5.19
C CYS A 67 1.34 -1.97 3.70
N ARG A 68 2.25 -2.52 2.89
CA ARG A 68 2.00 -2.78 1.47
C ARG A 68 1.96 -4.29 1.25
N PRO A 69 0.99 -4.82 0.49
CA PRO A 69 0.98 -6.22 0.12
C PRO A 69 2.33 -6.65 -0.47
N VAL A 70 2.75 -7.88 -0.17
CA VAL A 70 4.05 -8.43 -0.63
C VAL A 70 4.16 -8.35 -2.15
N ALA A 71 3.07 -8.64 -2.87
CA ALA A 71 2.99 -8.52 -4.32
C ALA A 71 3.33 -7.09 -4.82
N ALA A 72 2.78 -6.05 -4.18
CA ALA A 72 3.08 -4.67 -4.52
C ALA A 72 4.55 -4.30 -4.25
N ARG A 73 5.15 -4.84 -3.19
CA ARG A 73 6.59 -4.65 -2.89
C ARG A 73 7.48 -5.30 -3.95
N ILE A 74 7.13 -6.51 -4.41
CA ILE A 74 7.86 -7.22 -5.48
C ILE A 74 7.78 -6.42 -6.78
N ARG A 75 6.56 -6.03 -7.21
CA ARG A 75 6.35 -5.20 -8.42
C ARG A 75 7.14 -3.89 -8.34
N PHE A 76 7.11 -3.21 -7.20
CA PHE A 76 7.87 -1.97 -7.00
C PHE A 76 9.37 -2.16 -7.25
N LYS A 77 9.98 -3.21 -6.67
CA LYS A 77 11.41 -3.50 -6.85
C LYS A 77 11.74 -3.85 -8.30
N VAL A 78 10.97 -4.76 -8.91
CA VAL A 78 11.20 -5.20 -10.29
C VAL A 78 11.08 -4.03 -11.27
N LEU A 79 10.03 -3.22 -11.17
CA LEU A 79 9.82 -2.06 -12.04
C LEU A 79 10.86 -0.95 -11.82
N THR A 80 11.31 -0.76 -10.57
CA THR A 80 12.41 0.19 -10.28
C THR A 80 13.72 -0.26 -10.90
N LEU A 81 14.06 -1.56 -10.79
CA LEU A 81 15.24 -2.13 -11.43
C LEU A 81 15.14 -2.05 -12.95
N ALA A 82 13.95 -2.32 -13.51
CA ALA A 82 13.68 -2.22 -14.93
C ALA A 82 13.88 -0.80 -15.46
N TYR A 83 13.39 0.20 -14.74
CA TYR A 83 13.62 1.60 -15.06
C TYR A 83 15.11 1.95 -15.05
N THR A 84 15.88 1.52 -14.04
CA THR A 84 17.31 1.84 -13.97
C THR A 84 18.12 1.15 -15.06
N ALA A 85 17.75 -0.08 -15.43
CA ALA A 85 18.36 -0.81 -16.52
C ALA A 85 18.03 -0.18 -17.89
N ALA A 86 16.76 0.18 -18.12
CA ALA A 86 16.34 0.86 -19.35
C ALA A 86 17.01 2.23 -19.55
N ASN A 87 17.25 2.98 -18.45
CA ASN A 87 17.96 4.26 -18.49
C ASN A 87 19.49 4.13 -18.39
N ARG A 88 20.06 2.93 -18.49
CA ARG A 88 21.50 2.64 -18.40
C ARG A 88 22.21 3.20 -17.16
N THR A 89 21.47 3.39 -16.06
CA THR A 89 22.02 3.82 -14.75
C THR A 89 22.22 2.63 -13.80
N GLY A 90 21.70 1.46 -14.15
CA GLY A 90 21.89 0.21 -13.40
C GLY A 90 23.09 -0.62 -13.86
N PRO A 91 23.40 -1.74 -13.19
CA PRO A 91 24.45 -2.68 -13.59
C PRO A 91 24.27 -3.26 -14.99
N ALA A 92 25.37 -3.49 -15.71
CA ALA A 92 25.38 -4.00 -17.10
C ALA A 92 24.58 -5.31 -17.26
N TYR A 93 24.72 -6.26 -16.33
CA TYR A 93 24.00 -7.53 -16.39
C TYR A 93 22.46 -7.38 -16.37
N LEU A 94 21.93 -6.32 -15.75
CA LEU A 94 20.49 -6.03 -15.79
C LEU A 94 20.09 -5.33 -17.09
N GLN A 95 20.99 -4.52 -17.67
CA GLN A 95 20.76 -3.87 -18.96
C GLN A 95 20.64 -4.93 -20.06
N ASP A 96 21.55 -5.91 -20.09
CA ASP A 96 21.55 -7.01 -21.05
C ASP A 96 20.31 -7.91 -20.94
N LEU A 97 19.76 -8.03 -19.72
CA LEU A 97 18.58 -8.86 -19.45
C LEU A 97 17.27 -8.21 -19.92
N ILE A 98 17.24 -6.88 -20.07
CA ILE A 98 16.12 -6.15 -20.65
C ILE A 98 16.42 -5.95 -22.12
N GLN A 99 16.01 -6.91 -22.94
CA GLN A 99 16.16 -6.77 -24.38
C GLN A 99 15.32 -5.59 -24.88
N ASN A 100 15.97 -4.59 -25.47
CA ASN A 100 15.28 -3.57 -26.24
C ASN A 100 14.52 -4.25 -27.37
N TYR A 101 13.26 -3.89 -27.55
CA TYR A 101 12.47 -4.34 -28.68
C TYR A 101 13.07 -3.87 -29.98
N VAL A 102 13.60 -4.82 -30.74
CA VAL A 102 13.94 -4.62 -32.14
C VAL A 102 12.84 -5.31 -32.95
N PRO A 103 11.79 -4.60 -33.37
CA PRO A 103 10.83 -5.17 -34.30
C PRO A 103 11.52 -5.44 -35.64
N ALA A 104 11.32 -6.63 -36.20
CA ALA A 104 11.83 -6.99 -37.52
C ALA A 104 11.17 -6.19 -38.67
N GLN A 105 10.12 -5.41 -38.39
CA GLN A 105 9.41 -4.57 -39.36
C GLN A 105 8.78 -3.34 -38.68
N PRO A 106 8.83 -2.13 -39.29
CA PRO A 106 8.16 -0.95 -38.77
C PRO A 106 6.64 -1.06 -39.03
N LEU A 107 5.90 -1.60 -38.06
CA LEU A 107 4.44 -1.56 -38.05
C LEU A 107 3.94 -0.25 -37.43
N ARG A 108 2.76 0.21 -37.87
CA ARG A 108 2.15 1.52 -37.55
C ARG A 108 1.87 1.81 -36.06
N SER A 109 2.26 0.93 -35.13
CA SER A 109 2.12 1.09 -33.67
C SER A 109 3.40 1.57 -32.95
N SER A 110 4.42 1.99 -33.70
CA SER A 110 5.78 2.28 -33.19
C SER A 110 5.89 3.46 -32.21
N THR A 111 4.84 4.26 -32.01
CA THR A 111 4.90 5.50 -31.22
C THR A 111 4.65 5.32 -29.72
N THR A 112 4.44 4.11 -29.21
CA THR A 112 3.94 3.88 -27.83
C THR A 112 4.97 3.45 -26.78
N GLY A 113 6.28 3.44 -27.09
CA GLY A 113 7.32 3.20 -26.08
C GLY A 113 7.15 1.89 -25.29
N ARG A 114 6.74 0.82 -25.96
CA ARG A 114 6.51 -0.50 -25.36
C ARG A 114 7.82 -1.32 -25.35
N LEU A 115 8.09 -2.01 -24.24
CA LEU A 115 9.24 -2.93 -24.14
C LEU A 115 8.92 -4.26 -24.82
N ALA A 116 9.95 -4.92 -25.36
CA ALA A 116 9.82 -6.23 -25.97
C ALA A 116 9.41 -7.22 -24.91
N LEU A 117 8.39 -8.00 -25.21
CA LEU A 117 8.31 -9.30 -24.57
C LEU A 117 9.23 -10.24 -25.35
N PRO A 118 10.07 -11.05 -24.68
CA PRO A 118 10.79 -12.11 -25.37
C PRO A 118 9.76 -12.98 -26.12
N PRO A 119 10.09 -13.47 -27.33
CA PRO A 119 9.16 -14.30 -28.08
C PRO A 119 8.77 -15.50 -27.20
N LEU A 120 7.47 -15.65 -26.95
CA LEU A 120 6.84 -16.80 -26.29
C LEU A 120 6.99 -18.04 -27.18
N ARG A 121 8.21 -18.47 -27.44
CA ARG A 121 8.49 -19.76 -28.06
C ARG A 121 8.93 -20.71 -26.98
N VAL A 122 8.17 -21.80 -26.89
CA VAL A 122 8.40 -23.03 -26.12
C VAL A 122 7.89 -23.00 -24.68
N LYS A 123 7.25 -24.12 -24.28
CA LYS A 123 6.77 -24.46 -22.93
C LYS A 123 7.83 -24.18 -21.85
N GLY A 124 7.96 -22.94 -21.42
CA GLY A 124 8.83 -22.56 -20.31
C GLY A 124 8.28 -23.09 -18.98
N SER A 125 9.17 -23.53 -18.09
CA SER A 125 8.83 -23.83 -16.69
C SER A 125 8.14 -22.63 -16.03
N ARG A 126 7.36 -22.86 -14.96
CA ARG A 126 6.77 -21.79 -14.13
C ARG A 126 7.82 -20.73 -13.73
N SER A 127 9.05 -21.16 -13.43
CA SER A 127 10.16 -20.27 -13.07
C SER A 127 10.61 -19.35 -14.21
N SER A 128 10.58 -19.83 -15.46
CA SER A 128 10.95 -19.02 -16.63
C SER A 128 9.91 -17.92 -16.90
N ARG A 129 8.62 -18.22 -16.73
CA ARG A 129 7.54 -17.22 -16.85
C ARG A 129 7.57 -16.15 -15.75
N GLN A 130 8.21 -16.47 -14.62
CA GLN A 130 8.38 -15.55 -13.50
C GLN A 130 9.77 -14.89 -13.47
N SER A 131 10.59 -15.09 -14.52
CA SER A 131 11.90 -14.44 -14.60
C SER A 131 11.78 -12.93 -14.74
N PHE A 132 12.81 -12.22 -14.30
CA PHE A 132 12.90 -10.77 -14.49
C PHE A 132 12.78 -10.36 -15.96
N SER A 133 13.43 -11.10 -16.87
CA SER A 133 13.38 -10.85 -18.33
C SER A 133 11.98 -10.95 -18.93
N THR A 134 11.06 -11.69 -18.29
CA THR A 134 9.67 -11.85 -18.76
C THR A 134 8.75 -10.87 -18.04
N LEU A 135 8.81 -10.82 -16.71
CA LEU A 135 7.88 -10.01 -15.90
C LEU A 135 8.18 -8.51 -15.95
N ALA A 136 9.45 -8.11 -16.00
CA ALA A 136 9.82 -6.70 -16.05
C ALA A 136 9.23 -5.96 -17.27
N PRO A 137 9.42 -6.44 -18.52
CA PRO A 137 8.82 -5.78 -19.67
C PRO A 137 7.30 -5.88 -19.67
N GLN A 138 6.72 -6.98 -19.19
CA GLN A 138 5.27 -7.13 -19.05
C GLN A 138 4.69 -6.06 -18.12
N TRP A 139 5.19 -5.96 -16.90
CA TRP A 139 4.67 -4.99 -15.94
C TRP A 139 4.94 -3.55 -16.35
N CYS A 140 6.09 -3.26 -16.98
CA CYS A 140 6.32 -1.94 -17.58
C CYS A 140 5.26 -1.61 -18.65
N ASN A 141 4.86 -2.61 -19.44
CA ASN A 141 3.80 -2.48 -20.45
C ASN A 141 2.37 -2.39 -19.89
N GLU A 142 2.18 -2.63 -18.60
CA GLU A 142 0.91 -2.41 -17.89
C GLU A 142 0.87 -1.02 -17.21
N LEU A 143 2.02 -0.32 -17.11
CA LEU A 143 2.06 0.99 -16.45
C LEU A 143 1.32 2.08 -17.22
N PRO A 144 0.65 3.02 -16.53
CA PRO A 144 0.12 4.24 -17.12
C PRO A 144 1.18 5.01 -17.92
N ILE A 145 0.74 5.60 -19.04
CA ILE A 145 1.55 6.43 -19.94
C ILE A 145 2.37 7.47 -19.15
N PRO A 146 1.82 8.27 -18.22
CA PRO A 146 2.60 9.28 -17.50
C PRO A 146 3.78 8.72 -16.70
N LEU A 147 3.68 7.47 -16.22
CA LEU A 147 4.75 6.82 -15.46
C LEU A 147 5.87 6.29 -16.35
N ARG A 148 5.61 6.02 -17.63
CA ARG A 148 6.65 5.53 -18.56
C ARG A 148 7.57 6.65 -19.03
N TYR A 149 7.03 7.87 -19.16
CA TYR A 149 7.79 9.04 -19.64
C TYR A 149 8.43 9.86 -18.51
N THR A 150 8.33 9.43 -17.25
CA THR A 150 9.02 10.12 -16.15
C THR A 150 10.52 10.14 -16.37
N ARG A 151 11.13 11.32 -16.31
CA ARG A 151 12.57 11.51 -16.61
C ARG A 151 13.50 11.21 -15.44
N THR A 152 12.97 11.13 -14.22
CA THR A 152 13.79 10.97 -13.01
C THR A 152 13.33 9.80 -12.15
N LEU A 153 14.30 9.09 -11.57
CA LEU A 153 14.06 7.96 -10.68
C LEU A 153 13.20 8.32 -9.45
N PRO A 154 13.37 9.49 -8.79
CA PRO A 154 12.51 9.87 -7.67
C PRO A 154 11.06 10.15 -8.09
N ALA A 155 10.84 10.79 -9.24
CA ALA A 155 9.49 11.01 -9.77
C ALA A 155 8.83 9.67 -10.13
N PHE A 156 9.56 8.78 -10.81
CA PHE A 156 9.10 7.44 -11.13
C PHE A 156 8.71 6.65 -9.87
N ARG A 157 9.58 6.58 -8.86
CA ARG A 157 9.32 5.87 -7.60
C ARG A 157 8.08 6.41 -6.87
N ARG A 158 7.91 7.74 -6.82
CA ARG A 158 6.71 8.36 -6.21
C ARG A 158 5.45 7.96 -6.97
N GLY A 159 5.43 8.15 -8.29
CA GLY A 159 4.27 7.82 -9.12
C GLY A 159 3.93 6.32 -9.12
N LEU A 160 4.95 5.46 -9.16
CA LEU A 160 4.81 4.01 -9.07
C LEU A 160 4.21 3.58 -7.73
N LYS A 161 4.66 4.17 -6.62
CA LYS A 161 4.11 3.88 -5.29
C LYS A 161 2.62 4.22 -5.24
N THR A 162 2.22 5.37 -5.76
CA THR A 162 0.81 5.79 -5.83
C THR A 162 -0.02 4.84 -6.69
N HIS A 163 0.47 4.47 -7.87
CA HIS A 163 -0.23 3.55 -8.76
C HIS A 163 -0.40 2.15 -8.17
N LEU A 164 0.65 1.59 -7.56
CA LEU A 164 0.60 0.27 -6.93
C LEU A 164 -0.30 0.24 -5.68
N PHE A 165 -0.40 1.37 -4.96
CA PHE A 165 -1.31 1.51 -3.83
C PHE A 165 -2.77 1.39 -4.29
N ARG A 166 -3.15 2.17 -5.32
CA ARG A 166 -4.50 2.10 -5.92
C ARG A 166 -4.86 0.71 -6.43
N LEU A 167 -3.91 0.00 -7.05
CA LEU A 167 -4.16 -1.34 -7.58
C LEU A 167 -4.41 -2.44 -6.53
N HIS A 168 -4.08 -2.24 -5.26
CA HIS A 168 -4.16 -3.30 -4.24
C HIS A 168 -4.94 -2.93 -2.97
N LEU A 169 -5.28 -1.66 -2.76
CA LEU A 169 -5.87 -1.16 -1.52
C LEU A 169 -7.10 -0.26 -1.74
N ASP A 170 -7.59 -0.18 -2.98
CA ASP A 170 -8.91 0.37 -3.30
C ASP A 170 -9.98 -0.75 -3.32
#